data_AF-A0A084QSL2-F1
#
_entry.id   AF-A0A084QSL2-F1
#
_cell.length_a   1.000
_cell.length_b   1.000
_cell.length_c   1.000
_cell.angle_alpha   90.00
_cell.angle_beta   90.00
_cell.angle_gamma   90.00
#
_symmetry.space_group_name_H-M   'P 1'
#
loop_
_entity.id
_entity.type
_entity.pdbx_description
1 polymer ?
#
loop_
_entity_poly.entity_id
_entity_poly.type
_entity_poly.pdbx_seq_one_letter_code
_entity_poly.pdbx_strand_id
1 'polypeptide(L)'
;MGQTSGFLLEYADLGDLETYWSTTPPPLSDAAMHSLWYEMLQLSHAVKYLHNIPFDPAHGNKKALTGWHKDIQPRSILVTTHPGSTSGIRFNLADFGLGHFSFLTPGDGDIVKFGNLGTRAYGDPESYQAETRNTTGGVDLQLADVWSLGCVYSEALVWSVYGYPELERYRLKRLLEASKIWISREERIFMMDMLLQGWSRINSNDASVLASSFTEGIAVLPSGKTRLAAKDDH
;
A
#
# COMPACT_ATOMS: atom_id res chain seq x y z
N MET A 1 14.84 -36.28 -8.96
CA MET A 1 13.38 -36.04 -8.84
C MET A 1 13.23 -34.70 -8.15
N GLY A 2 12.61 -33.71 -8.80
CA GLY A 2 12.39 -32.39 -8.19
C GLY A 2 11.23 -32.45 -7.20
N GLN A 3 11.43 -31.96 -5.98
CA GLN A 3 10.32 -31.77 -5.05
C GLN A 3 9.44 -30.64 -5.54
N THR A 4 8.14 -30.90 -5.63
CA THR A 4 7.11 -29.89 -5.86
C THR A 4 6.47 -29.58 -4.51
N SER A 5 6.55 -28.32 -4.10
CA SER A 5 5.83 -27.80 -2.93
C SER A 5 4.67 -26.94 -3.42
N GLY A 6 3.48 -27.13 -2.86
CA GLY A 6 2.30 -26.31 -3.14
C GLY A 6 1.76 -25.68 -1.87
N PHE A 7 1.21 -24.47 -1.99
CA PHE A 7 0.49 -23.79 -0.92
C PHE A 7 -1.02 -23.90 -1.19
N LEU A 8 -1.80 -24.25 -0.17
CA LEU A 8 -3.26 -24.22 -0.22
C LEU A 8 -3.75 -22.98 0.50
N LEU A 9 -4.40 -22.08 -0.24
CA LEU A 9 -4.95 -20.82 0.28
C LEU A 9 -6.47 -20.81 0.12
N GLU A 10 -7.14 -19.89 0.82
CA GLU A 10 -8.56 -19.64 0.64
C GLU A 10 -8.84 -19.24 -0.83
N TYR A 11 -9.95 -19.75 -1.37
CA TYR A 11 -10.35 -19.46 -2.74
C TYR A 11 -11.00 -18.07 -2.81
N ALA A 12 -10.39 -17.18 -3.59
CA ALA A 12 -10.94 -15.87 -3.91
C ALA A 12 -11.96 -16.00 -5.06
N ASP A 13 -13.22 -16.18 -4.71
CA ASP A 13 -14.32 -16.40 -5.67
C ASP A 13 -14.60 -15.18 -6.56
N LEU A 14 -14.21 -13.98 -6.12
CA LEU A 14 -14.30 -12.74 -6.90
C LEU A 14 -12.96 -12.33 -7.54
N GLY A 15 -11.94 -13.20 -7.46
CA GLY A 15 -10.62 -12.96 -8.01
C GLY A 15 -9.80 -11.97 -7.19
N ASP A 16 -8.83 -11.33 -7.85
CA ASP A 16 -8.08 -10.21 -7.29
C ASP A 16 -8.81 -8.87 -7.49
N LEU A 17 -8.31 -7.81 -6.88
CA LEU A 17 -8.94 -6.48 -6.93
C LEU A 17 -8.97 -5.91 -8.35
N GLU A 18 -8.00 -6.27 -9.20
CA GLU A 18 -7.97 -5.90 -10.62
C GLU A 18 -9.14 -6.53 -11.40
N THR A 19 -9.32 -7.83 -11.19
CA THR A 19 -10.42 -8.60 -11.76
C THR A 19 -11.76 -8.07 -11.24
N TYR A 20 -11.85 -7.80 -9.95
CA TYR A 20 -13.05 -7.25 -9.32
C TYR A 20 -13.44 -5.91 -9.93
N TRP A 21 -12.49 -4.97 -10.08
CA TRP A 21 -12.78 -3.65 -10.65
C TRP A 21 -13.20 -3.69 -12.12
N SER A 22 -12.64 -4.61 -12.91
CA SER A 22 -12.96 -4.73 -14.34
C SER A 22 -14.30 -5.46 -14.61
N THR A 23 -14.77 -6.27 -13.65
CA THR A 23 -15.97 -7.12 -13.83
C THR A 23 -17.17 -6.68 -12.99
N THR A 24 -16.95 -5.85 -11.97
CA THR A 24 -18.01 -5.40 -11.05
C THR A 24 -18.32 -3.92 -11.26
N PRO A 25 -19.60 -3.51 -11.32
CA PRO A 25 -19.95 -2.11 -11.35
C PRO A 25 -19.59 -1.41 -10.02
N PRO A 26 -19.23 -0.11 -10.06
CA PRO A 26 -19.04 0.69 -8.84
C PRO A 26 -20.29 0.74 -7.94
N PRO A 27 -20.14 1.04 -6.64
CA PRO A 27 -21.27 1.19 -5.74
C PRO A 27 -22.24 2.28 -6.22
N LEU A 28 -23.53 1.97 -6.26
CA LEU A 28 -24.57 2.86 -6.81
C LEU A 28 -25.26 3.74 -5.76
N SER A 29 -24.90 3.59 -4.48
CA SER A 29 -25.49 4.34 -3.37
C SER A 29 -24.46 4.69 -2.30
N ASP A 30 -24.72 5.74 -1.52
CA ASP A 30 -23.87 6.17 -0.41
C ASP A 30 -23.66 5.05 0.61
N ALA A 31 -24.70 4.26 0.89
CA ALA A 31 -24.61 3.11 1.79
C ALA A 31 -23.69 2.01 1.26
N ALA A 32 -23.76 1.71 -0.04
CA ALA A 32 -22.88 0.74 -0.68
C ALA A 32 -21.43 1.27 -0.73
N MET A 33 -21.25 2.56 -1.01
CA MET A 33 -19.95 3.23 -1.01
C MET A 33 -19.32 3.18 0.39
N HIS A 34 -20.08 3.51 1.44
CA HIS A 34 -19.62 3.45 2.81
C HIS A 34 -19.20 2.02 3.21
N SER A 35 -20.02 1.01 2.86
CA SER A 35 -19.72 -0.39 3.18
C SER A 35 -18.49 -0.91 2.44
N LEU A 36 -18.31 -0.54 1.17
CA LEU A 36 -17.10 -0.85 0.40
C LEU A 36 -15.85 -0.27 1.07
N TRP A 37 -15.89 1.02 1.40
CA TRP A 37 -14.74 1.71 2.00
C TRP A 37 -14.42 1.20 3.39
N TYR A 38 -15.44 0.87 4.18
CA TYR A 38 -15.25 0.21 5.47
C TYR A 38 -14.39 -1.06 5.33
N GLU A 39 -14.73 -1.94 4.38
CA GLU A 39 -13.96 -3.16 4.15
C GLU A 39 -12.56 -2.89 3.53
N MET A 40 -12.45 -1.94 2.59
CA MET A 40 -11.14 -1.56 2.00
C MET A 40 -10.16 -1.06 3.08
N LEU A 41 -10.64 -0.33 4.07
CA LEU A 41 -9.82 0.23 5.14
C LEU A 41 -9.29 -0.86 6.10
N GLN A 42 -9.88 -2.05 6.11
CA GLN A 42 -9.33 -3.19 6.84
C GLN A 42 -7.97 -3.65 6.32
N LEU A 43 -7.62 -3.32 5.07
CA LEU A 43 -6.27 -3.55 4.54
C LEU A 43 -5.20 -2.79 5.35
N SER A 44 -5.53 -1.61 5.89
CA SER A 44 -4.61 -0.87 6.78
C SER A 44 -4.33 -1.65 8.06
N HIS A 45 -5.33 -2.33 8.61
CA HIS A 45 -5.14 -3.22 9.76
C HIS A 45 -4.29 -4.43 9.40
N ALA A 46 -4.48 -5.02 8.21
CA ALA A 46 -3.69 -6.13 7.72
C ALA A 46 -2.21 -5.74 7.53
N VAL A 47 -1.93 -4.58 6.93
CA VAL A 47 -0.56 -4.05 6.79
C VAL A 47 0.07 -3.77 8.17
N LYS A 48 -0.67 -3.12 9.07
CA LYS A 48 -0.18 -2.87 10.44
C LYS A 48 0.17 -4.15 11.19
N TYR A 49 -0.67 -5.19 11.04
CA TYR A 49 -0.44 -6.50 11.62
C TYR A 49 0.82 -7.14 11.03
N LEU A 50 0.97 -7.11 9.70
CA LEU A 50 2.17 -7.61 9.01
C LEU A 50 3.46 -6.94 9.51
N HIS A 51 3.43 -5.63 9.72
CA HIS A 51 4.58 -4.87 10.22
C HIS A 51 4.94 -5.20 11.68
N ASN A 52 3.98 -5.70 12.46
CA ASN A 52 4.10 -5.90 13.90
C ASN A 52 3.52 -7.25 14.34
N ILE A 53 3.96 -8.35 13.73
CA ILE A 53 3.40 -9.68 14.00
C ILE A 53 3.72 -10.04 15.46
N PRO A 54 2.70 -10.11 16.34
CA PRO A 54 2.91 -10.44 17.74
C PRO A 54 3.28 -11.92 17.85
N PHE A 55 4.28 -12.22 18.67
CA PHE A 55 4.68 -13.61 18.95
C PHE A 55 4.12 -14.05 20.31
N ASP A 56 3.60 -15.28 20.39
CA ASP A 56 3.08 -15.86 21.64
C ASP A 56 4.25 -16.32 22.55
N PRO A 57 4.39 -15.74 23.76
CA PRO A 57 5.47 -16.08 24.69
C PRO A 57 5.44 -17.53 25.22
N ALA A 58 4.37 -18.31 24.98
CA ALA A 58 4.29 -19.71 25.41
C ALA A 58 5.36 -20.64 24.78
N HIS A 59 6.04 -20.23 23.69
CA HIS A 59 7.01 -21.07 22.96
C HIS A 59 8.47 -20.61 23.07
N GLY A 60 8.81 -19.82 24.09
CA GLY A 60 10.20 -19.48 24.44
C GLY A 60 10.71 -18.18 23.82
N ASN A 61 11.64 -17.55 24.52
CA ASN A 61 12.16 -16.21 24.24
C ASN A 61 12.72 -16.06 22.81
N LYS A 62 12.12 -15.21 21.97
CA LYS A 62 12.71 -13.94 21.46
C LYS A 62 11.91 -13.31 20.29
N LYS A 63 11.57 -12.02 20.49
CA LYS A 63 11.39 -10.93 19.51
C LYS A 63 10.14 -10.94 18.62
N ALA A 64 9.51 -9.77 18.53
CA ALA A 64 8.46 -9.50 17.54
C ALA A 64 9.01 -9.73 16.12
N LEU A 65 8.18 -10.34 15.28
CA LEU A 65 8.48 -10.55 13.86
C LEU A 65 7.92 -9.35 13.09
N THR A 66 8.76 -8.72 12.29
CA THR A 66 8.32 -7.67 11.37
C THR A 66 8.34 -8.23 9.96
N GLY A 67 7.20 -8.16 9.29
CA GLY A 67 7.06 -8.45 7.87
C GLY A 67 6.98 -7.16 7.05
N TRP A 68 7.37 -7.25 5.78
CA TRP A 68 7.15 -6.25 4.75
C TRP A 68 6.66 -6.96 3.49
N HIS A 69 5.64 -6.41 2.84
CA HIS A 69 5.04 -7.05 1.67
C HIS A 69 5.81 -6.76 0.39
N LYS A 70 6.26 -5.51 0.19
CA LYS A 70 7.10 -5.02 -0.93
C LYS A 70 6.46 -5.03 -2.33
N ASP A 71 5.22 -5.48 -2.47
CA ASP A 71 4.53 -5.54 -3.76
C ASP A 71 3.00 -5.39 -3.61
N ILE A 72 2.56 -4.52 -2.69
CA ILE A 72 1.14 -4.21 -2.50
C ILE A 72 0.61 -3.50 -3.73
N GLN A 73 -0.41 -4.09 -4.34
CA GLN A 73 -1.08 -3.56 -5.52
C GLN A 73 -2.41 -4.32 -5.76
N PRO A 74 -3.24 -3.93 -6.73
CA PRO A 74 -4.54 -4.56 -6.95
C PRO A 74 -4.47 -6.09 -7.16
N ARG A 75 -3.50 -6.57 -7.95
CA ARG A 75 -3.33 -8.02 -8.17
C ARG A 75 -2.87 -8.81 -6.93
N SER A 76 -2.34 -8.14 -5.90
CA SER A 76 -1.93 -8.77 -4.64
C SER A 76 -3.02 -8.68 -3.56
N ILE A 77 -4.22 -8.21 -3.92
CA ILE A 77 -5.36 -8.11 -3.01
C ILE A 77 -6.46 -9.01 -3.53
N LEU A 78 -6.81 -10.03 -2.76
CA LEU A 78 -7.89 -10.95 -3.08
C LEU A 78 -9.23 -10.42 -2.61
N VAL A 79 -10.26 -10.65 -3.42
CA VAL A 79 -11.65 -10.31 -3.11
C VAL A 79 -12.45 -11.59 -2.92
N THR A 80 -13.13 -11.67 -1.77
CA THR A 80 -13.90 -12.86 -1.37
C THR A 80 -15.32 -12.46 -1.00
N THR A 81 -16.30 -13.28 -1.36
CA THR A 81 -17.66 -13.15 -0.80
C THR A 81 -17.62 -13.46 0.70
N HIS A 82 -18.13 -12.54 1.50
CA HIS A 82 -18.17 -12.67 2.95
C HIS A 82 -19.55 -12.23 3.47
N PRO A 83 -20.53 -13.14 3.60
CA PRO A 83 -21.91 -12.80 3.96
C PRO A 83 -22.07 -12.10 5.33
N GLY A 84 -21.06 -12.19 6.19
CA GLY A 84 -21.02 -11.50 7.49
C GLY A 84 -20.38 -10.12 7.47
N SER A 85 -19.91 -9.61 6.33
CA SER A 85 -19.39 -8.24 6.22
C SER A 85 -20.50 -7.27 5.80
N THR A 86 -20.28 -5.98 6.05
CA THR A 86 -21.27 -4.93 5.74
C THR A 86 -21.51 -4.76 4.25
N SER A 87 -20.51 -5.05 3.42
CA SER A 87 -20.57 -4.99 1.96
C SER A 87 -20.90 -6.35 1.30
N GLY A 88 -20.93 -7.44 2.08
CA GLY A 88 -21.00 -8.80 1.56
C GLY A 88 -19.70 -9.33 0.94
N ILE A 89 -18.61 -8.54 0.97
CA ILE A 89 -17.28 -8.92 0.49
C ILE A 89 -16.19 -8.63 1.53
N ARG A 90 -14.98 -9.17 1.33
CA ARG A 90 -13.77 -8.87 2.09
C ARG A 90 -12.55 -8.77 1.17
N PHE A 91 -11.63 -7.87 1.52
CA PHE A 91 -10.33 -7.69 0.87
C PHE A 91 -9.21 -8.29 1.73
N ASN A 92 -8.37 -9.14 1.13
CA ASN A 92 -7.27 -9.81 1.83
C ASN A 92 -5.94 -9.56 1.10
N LEU A 93 -4.88 -9.23 1.84
CA LEU A 93 -3.53 -9.20 1.27
C LEU A 93 -3.08 -10.62 0.92
N ALA A 94 -2.47 -10.77 -0.25
CA ALA A 94 -1.95 -12.02 -0.77
C ALA A 94 -0.65 -11.78 -1.56
N ASP A 95 -0.06 -12.87 -2.05
CA ASP A 95 1.19 -12.84 -2.81
C ASP A 95 2.37 -12.20 -2.06
N PHE A 96 2.84 -12.94 -1.05
CA PHE A 96 4.07 -12.61 -0.32
C PHE A 96 5.34 -13.10 -1.04
N GLY A 97 5.30 -13.31 -2.36
CA GLY A 97 6.45 -13.82 -3.12
C GLY A 97 7.69 -12.93 -3.06
N LEU A 98 7.49 -11.63 -2.83
CA LEU A 98 8.54 -10.64 -2.57
C LEU A 98 8.62 -10.21 -1.10
N GLY A 99 7.80 -10.81 -0.25
CA GLY A 99 7.71 -10.50 1.16
C GLY A 99 9.01 -10.79 1.89
N HIS A 100 9.33 -9.95 2.88
CA HIS A 100 10.49 -10.14 3.74
C HIS A 100 10.05 -10.15 5.20
N PHE A 101 10.59 -11.08 5.99
CA PHE A 101 10.31 -11.17 7.42
C PHE A 101 11.63 -11.16 8.18
N SER A 102 11.73 -10.30 9.19
CA SER A 102 12.91 -10.13 10.04
C SER A 102 12.50 -10.12 11.51
N PHE A 103 13.33 -10.73 12.36
CA PHE A 103 13.17 -10.64 13.81
C PHE A 103 13.87 -9.35 14.27
N LEU A 104 13.14 -8.44 14.91
CA LEU A 104 13.71 -7.17 15.35
C LEU A 104 14.82 -7.37 16.39
N THR A 105 16.08 -7.14 15.99
CA THR A 105 17.26 -7.00 16.84
C THR A 105 17.46 -5.52 17.17
N PRO A 106 17.60 -5.11 18.45
CA PRO A 106 17.97 -3.73 18.77
C PRO A 106 19.31 -3.39 18.11
N GLY A 107 19.32 -2.40 17.21
CA GLY A 107 20.52 -1.93 16.50
C GLY A 107 20.65 -2.36 15.03
N ASP A 108 19.81 -3.28 14.55
CA ASP A 108 19.77 -3.64 13.14
C ASP A 108 18.85 -2.66 12.41
N GLY A 109 19.42 -1.53 11.99
CA GLY A 109 18.83 -0.77 10.89
C GLY A 109 18.91 -1.65 9.65
N ASP A 110 17.83 -2.37 9.36
CA ASP A 110 17.77 -3.31 8.24
C ASP A 110 17.91 -2.55 6.91
N ILE A 111 19.16 -2.43 6.46
CA ILE A 111 19.56 -1.99 5.13
C ILE A 111 19.27 -3.17 4.20
N VAL A 112 18.01 -3.27 3.75
CA VAL A 112 17.59 -4.37 2.87
C VAL A 112 18.03 -4.08 1.43
N LYS A 113 18.76 -5.03 0.84
CA LYS A 113 19.14 -4.98 -0.58
C LYS A 113 17.88 -4.92 -1.45
N PHE A 114 17.77 -3.86 -2.24
CA PHE A 114 16.79 -3.70 -3.31
C PHE A 114 17.07 -4.70 -4.43
N GLY A 115 16.51 -5.90 -4.31
CA GLY A 115 16.66 -6.97 -5.29
C GLY A 115 15.52 -7.02 -6.30
N ASN A 116 14.30 -6.75 -5.87
CA ASN A 116 13.09 -6.80 -6.68
C ASN A 116 12.12 -5.77 -6.10
N LEU A 117 12.21 -4.52 -6.54
CA LEU A 117 11.11 -3.58 -6.31
C LEU A 117 9.89 -4.15 -7.02
N GLY A 118 8.74 -4.12 -6.34
CA GLY A 118 7.46 -4.48 -6.93
C GLY A 118 7.12 -3.65 -8.17
N THR A 119 5.87 -3.69 -8.62
CA THR A 119 5.47 -2.88 -9.78
C THR A 119 5.81 -1.41 -9.54
N ARG A 120 6.68 -0.83 -10.38
CA ARG A 120 7.16 0.56 -10.27
C ARG A 120 6.04 1.60 -10.11
N ALA A 121 4.85 1.32 -10.62
CA ALA A 121 3.67 2.17 -10.49
C ALA A 121 3.19 2.38 -9.02
N TYR A 122 3.54 1.47 -8.11
CA TYR A 122 3.15 1.48 -6.69
C TYR A 122 4.35 1.65 -5.76
N GLY A 123 5.56 1.80 -6.31
CA GLY A 123 6.77 2.03 -5.53
C GLY A 123 6.82 3.45 -4.98
N ASP A 124 7.35 3.60 -3.77
CA ASP A 124 7.57 4.91 -3.18
C ASP A 124 8.77 5.64 -3.84
N PRO A 125 8.79 6.98 -3.79
CA PRO A 125 9.83 7.75 -4.47
C PRO A 125 11.22 7.59 -3.85
N GLU A 126 11.34 7.13 -2.59
CA GLU A 126 12.63 6.88 -1.94
C GLU A 126 13.23 5.56 -2.42
N SER A 127 12.41 4.52 -2.58
CA SER A 127 12.76 3.28 -3.28
C SER A 127 13.25 3.53 -4.70
N TYR A 128 12.55 4.38 -5.47
CA TYR A 128 12.98 4.75 -6.83
C TYR A 128 14.34 5.47 -6.84
N GLN A 129 14.55 6.39 -5.90
CA GLN A 129 15.83 7.08 -5.74
C GLN A 129 16.96 6.15 -5.31
N ALA A 130 16.68 5.20 -4.42
CA ALA A 130 17.64 4.21 -3.96
C ALA A 130 18.07 3.28 -5.10
N GLU A 131 17.12 2.82 -5.93
CA GLU A 131 17.38 2.04 -7.16
C GLU A 131 18.23 2.85 -8.13
N THR A 132 17.82 4.09 -8.44
CA THR A 132 18.52 4.96 -9.41
C THR A 132 19.95 5.27 -8.98
N ARG A 133 20.20 5.42 -7.68
CA ARG A 133 21.52 5.75 -7.13
C ARG A 133 22.36 4.52 -6.78
N ASN A 134 21.84 3.30 -6.98
CA ASN A 134 22.45 2.05 -6.51
C ASN A 134 22.85 2.09 -5.03
N THR A 135 22.08 2.80 -4.20
CA THR A 135 22.35 2.92 -2.76
C THR A 135 21.48 1.94 -1.99
N THR A 136 22.09 1.12 -1.13
CA THR A 136 21.34 0.08 -0.39
C THR A 136 20.75 0.56 0.94
N GLY A 137 21.00 1.79 1.39
CA GLY A 137 20.52 2.31 2.67
C GLY A 137 19.61 3.54 2.53
N GLY A 138 18.62 3.65 3.43
CA GLY A 138 17.85 4.87 3.63
C GLY A 138 16.36 4.82 3.26
N VAL A 139 15.79 3.64 3.01
CA VAL A 139 14.35 3.49 2.74
C VAL A 139 13.71 2.70 3.86
N ASP A 140 12.64 3.25 4.41
CA ASP A 140 11.79 2.56 5.37
C ASP A 140 10.77 1.70 4.62
N LEU A 141 10.95 0.38 4.70
CA LEU A 141 10.09 -0.58 4.01
C LEU A 141 8.65 -0.61 4.55
N GLN A 142 8.40 -0.20 5.79
CA GLN A 142 7.02 -0.09 6.29
C GLN A 142 6.33 1.09 5.61
N LEU A 143 7.04 2.21 5.46
CA LEU A 143 6.54 3.37 4.75
C LEU A 143 6.37 3.10 3.26
N ALA A 144 7.22 2.25 2.65
CA ALA A 144 7.04 1.79 1.29
C ALA A 144 5.73 1.00 1.11
N ASP A 145 5.42 0.05 2.00
CA ASP A 145 4.14 -0.68 1.97
C ASP A 145 2.93 0.27 2.16
N VAL A 146 3.04 1.24 3.07
CA VAL A 146 1.99 2.25 3.29
C VAL A 146 1.77 3.12 2.06
N TRP A 147 2.84 3.50 1.37
CA TRP A 147 2.76 4.22 0.10
C TRP A 147 2.02 3.42 -0.97
N SER A 148 2.40 2.15 -1.14
CA SER A 148 1.78 1.25 -2.10
C SER A 148 0.28 1.05 -1.79
N LEU A 149 -0.09 0.93 -0.51
CA LEU A 149 -1.49 0.90 -0.09
C LEU A 149 -2.22 2.21 -0.40
N GLY A 150 -1.58 3.35 -0.19
CA GLY A 150 -2.12 4.66 -0.58
C GLY A 150 -2.40 4.76 -2.09
N CYS A 151 -1.52 4.21 -2.92
CA CYS A 151 -1.74 4.09 -4.36
C CYS A 151 -2.96 3.22 -4.70
N VAL A 152 -3.17 2.12 -3.96
CA VAL A 152 -4.38 1.28 -4.14
C VAL A 152 -5.64 2.03 -3.74
N TYR A 153 -5.62 2.76 -2.62
CA TYR A 153 -6.77 3.57 -2.19
C TYR A 153 -7.10 4.69 -3.17
N SER A 154 -6.07 5.30 -3.77
CA SER A 154 -6.26 6.33 -4.78
C SER A 154 -6.98 5.78 -6.02
N GLU A 155 -6.66 4.56 -6.42
CA GLU A 155 -7.33 3.84 -7.51
C GLU A 155 -8.75 3.39 -7.15
N ALA A 156 -8.94 2.85 -5.94
CA ALA A 156 -10.25 2.45 -5.43
C ALA A 156 -11.23 3.62 -5.40
N LEU A 157 -10.75 4.82 -5.07
CA LEU A 157 -11.54 6.05 -5.12
C LEU A 157 -11.98 6.40 -6.53
N VAL A 158 -11.05 6.42 -7.49
CA VAL A 158 -11.41 6.73 -8.88
C VAL A 158 -12.40 5.69 -9.41
N TRP A 159 -12.16 4.41 -9.17
CA TRP A 159 -13.07 3.34 -9.58
C TRP A 159 -14.45 3.47 -8.92
N SER A 160 -14.51 3.67 -7.61
CA SER A 160 -15.78 3.72 -6.87
C SER A 160 -16.67 4.91 -7.26
N VAL A 161 -16.08 5.99 -7.79
CA VAL A 161 -16.82 7.20 -8.20
C VAL A 161 -17.08 7.23 -9.71
N TYR A 162 -16.11 6.82 -10.52
CA TYR A 162 -16.13 7.02 -11.98
C TYR A 162 -16.07 5.73 -12.80
N GLY A 163 -15.85 4.58 -12.16
CA GLY A 163 -15.76 3.28 -12.80
C GLY A 163 -14.42 2.97 -13.46
N TYR A 164 -14.34 1.75 -13.98
CA TYR A 164 -13.11 1.16 -14.51
C TYR A 164 -12.46 1.94 -15.67
N PRO A 165 -13.20 2.48 -16.67
CA PRO A 165 -12.56 3.24 -17.75
C PRO A 165 -11.83 4.50 -17.28
N GLU A 166 -12.35 5.18 -16.25
CA GLU A 166 -11.68 6.34 -15.67
C GLU A 166 -10.52 5.96 -14.76
N LEU A 167 -10.59 4.81 -14.09
CA LEU A 167 -9.45 4.22 -13.39
C LEU A 167 -8.27 3.97 -14.35
N GLU A 168 -8.51 3.40 -15.53
CA GLU A 168 -7.46 3.19 -16.54
C GLU A 168 -6.82 4.51 -16.98
N ARG A 169 -7.64 5.54 -17.24
CA ARG A 169 -7.16 6.89 -17.58
C ARG A 169 -6.34 7.50 -16.45
N TYR A 170 -6.77 7.32 -15.21
CA TYR A 170 -6.07 7.79 -14.02
C TYR A 170 -4.71 7.12 -13.86
N ARG A 171 -4.62 5.80 -14.04
CA ARG A 171 -3.36 5.04 -14.00
C ARG A 171 -2.37 5.53 -15.04
N LEU A 172 -2.82 5.77 -16.28
CA LEU A 172 -1.98 6.32 -17.34
C LEU A 172 -1.41 7.70 -16.94
N LYS A 173 -2.24 8.58 -16.38
CA LYS A 173 -1.79 9.88 -15.88
C LYS A 173 -0.75 9.74 -14.77
N ARG A 174 -0.99 8.85 -13.79
CA ARG A 174 -0.03 8.57 -12.70
C ARG A 174 1.32 8.09 -13.23
N LEU A 175 1.33 7.17 -14.19
CA LEU A 175 2.57 6.69 -14.80
C LEU A 175 3.33 7.79 -15.53
N LEU A 176 2.61 8.67 -16.24
CA LEU A 176 3.21 9.82 -16.92
C LEU A 176 3.80 10.82 -15.92
N GLU A 177 3.11 11.11 -14.82
CA GLU A 177 3.64 11.98 -13.76
C GLU A 177 4.87 11.35 -13.07
N ALA A 178 4.82 10.05 -12.74
CA ALA A 178 5.93 9.35 -12.10
C ALA A 178 7.18 9.27 -12.98
N SER A 179 7.02 9.34 -14.31
CA SER A 179 8.14 9.42 -15.25
C SER A 179 8.86 10.77 -15.23
N LYS A 180 8.29 11.81 -14.63
CA LYS A 180 8.90 13.13 -14.49
C LYS A 180 9.88 13.10 -13.33
N ILE A 181 11.18 13.16 -13.66
CA ILE A 181 12.37 12.85 -12.85
C ILE A 181 12.50 13.61 -11.50
N TRP A 182 11.59 14.51 -11.13
CA TRP A 182 11.78 15.45 -10.01
C TRP A 182 10.59 15.70 -9.07
N ILE A 183 9.59 14.82 -8.97
CA ILE A 183 8.36 15.18 -8.24
C ILE A 183 8.05 14.24 -7.07
N SER A 184 9.03 14.03 -6.18
CA SER A 184 8.75 13.31 -4.92
C SER A 184 7.81 14.07 -3.99
N ARG A 185 7.68 15.40 -4.11
CA ARG A 185 6.86 16.23 -3.19
C ARG A 185 5.47 16.56 -3.72
N GLU A 186 5.34 16.87 -5.01
CA GLU A 186 4.02 17.26 -5.55
C GLU A 186 3.14 16.05 -5.84
N GLU A 187 3.70 14.86 -6.14
CA GLU A 187 2.91 13.62 -6.20
C GLU A 187 2.36 13.24 -4.82
N ARG A 188 3.16 13.42 -3.76
CA ARG A 188 2.72 13.28 -2.37
C ARG A 188 1.54 14.20 -2.07
N ILE A 189 1.68 15.48 -2.39
CA ILE A 189 0.64 16.49 -2.14
C ILE A 189 -0.59 16.20 -3.01
N PHE A 190 -0.42 15.86 -4.28
CA PHE A 190 -1.51 15.54 -5.20
C PHE A 190 -2.28 14.29 -4.76
N MET A 191 -1.58 13.24 -4.38
CA MET A 191 -2.21 12.00 -3.91
C MET A 191 -2.93 12.24 -2.57
N MET A 192 -2.33 13.02 -1.67
CA MET A 192 -2.97 13.38 -0.40
C MET A 192 -4.17 14.31 -0.59
N ASP A 193 -4.08 15.31 -1.46
CA ASP A 193 -5.17 16.22 -1.79
C ASP A 193 -6.32 15.48 -2.51
N MET A 194 -6.00 14.54 -3.41
CA MET A 194 -7.00 13.71 -4.06
C MET A 194 -7.70 12.76 -3.08
N LEU A 195 -6.95 12.15 -2.14
CA LEU A 195 -7.52 11.34 -1.07
C LEU A 195 -8.42 12.19 -0.18
N LEU A 196 -7.98 13.38 0.24
CA LEU A 196 -8.78 14.32 1.05
C LEU A 196 -10.04 14.80 0.32
N GLN A 197 -9.94 15.12 -0.98
CA GLN A 197 -11.07 15.55 -1.81
C GLN A 197 -12.06 14.40 -2.06
N GLY A 198 -11.58 13.19 -2.36
CA GLY A 198 -12.43 12.01 -2.47
C GLY A 198 -13.15 11.71 -1.16
N TRP A 199 -12.42 11.82 -0.05
CA TRP A 199 -12.95 11.62 1.29
C TRP A 199 -14.03 12.61 1.69
N SER A 200 -13.86 13.89 1.32
CA SER A 200 -14.88 14.92 1.54
C SER A 200 -16.22 14.61 0.85
N ARG A 201 -16.20 13.77 -0.20
CA ARG A 201 -17.40 13.33 -0.93
C ARG A 201 -18.06 12.08 -0.32
N ILE A 202 -17.34 11.33 0.52
CA ILE A 202 -17.83 10.08 1.16
C ILE A 202 -18.59 10.35 2.47
N ASN A 203 -18.44 11.56 3.04
CA ASN A 203 -19.25 12.16 4.12
C ASN A 203 -19.87 11.19 5.15
N SER A 204 -19.02 10.61 6.01
CA SER A 204 -19.44 10.08 7.31
C SER A 204 -18.42 10.51 8.38
N ASN A 205 -18.88 10.85 9.59
CA ASN A 205 -17.99 11.27 10.69
C ASN A 205 -16.93 10.20 11.03
N ASP A 206 -17.20 8.92 10.74
CA ASP A 206 -16.27 7.80 10.96
C ASP A 206 -15.11 7.79 9.96
N ALA A 207 -15.35 8.34 8.76
CA ALA A 207 -14.34 8.55 7.75
C ALA A 207 -13.25 9.53 8.28
N SER A 208 -13.64 10.62 8.94
CA SER A 208 -12.67 11.61 9.43
C SER A 208 -11.57 11.04 10.35
N VAL A 209 -11.88 10.01 11.14
CA VAL A 209 -10.95 9.35 12.08
C VAL A 209 -9.96 8.42 11.38
N LEU A 210 -10.41 7.74 10.32
CA LEU A 210 -9.54 6.86 9.52
C LEU A 210 -8.61 7.69 8.62
N ALA A 211 -9.09 8.81 8.08
CA ALA A 211 -8.25 9.77 7.36
C ALA A 211 -7.26 10.49 8.27
N SER A 212 -7.63 10.84 9.51
CA SER A 212 -6.68 11.45 10.47
C SER A 212 -5.55 10.49 10.82
N SER A 213 -5.86 9.21 11.03
CA SER A 213 -4.85 8.17 11.31
C SER A 213 -3.87 7.97 10.14
N PHE A 214 -4.36 8.05 8.90
CA PHE A 214 -3.51 7.96 7.69
C PHE A 214 -2.69 9.23 7.45
N THR A 215 -3.28 10.42 7.63
CA THR A 215 -2.54 11.70 7.50
C THR A 215 -1.52 11.90 8.61
N GLU A 216 -1.79 11.46 9.84
CA GLU A 216 -0.81 11.46 10.94
C GLU A 216 0.37 10.54 10.63
N GLY A 217 0.13 9.34 10.08
CA GLY A 217 1.19 8.42 9.64
C GLY A 217 2.09 9.01 8.54
N ILE A 218 1.52 9.79 7.61
CA ILE A 218 2.27 10.43 6.52
C ILE A 218 2.94 11.74 6.97
N ALA A 219 2.35 12.49 7.92
CA ALA A 219 2.94 13.74 8.43
C ALA A 219 4.20 13.51 9.29
N VAL A 220 4.40 12.29 9.80
CA VAL A 220 5.60 11.89 10.56
C VAL A 220 6.80 11.56 9.64
N LEU A 221 6.59 11.54 8.31
CA LEU A 221 7.68 11.37 7.34
C LEU A 221 8.72 12.49 7.50
N PRO A 222 10.01 12.17 7.71
CA PRO A 222 11.05 13.17 7.74
C PRO A 222 11.00 13.98 6.44
N SER A 223 10.81 15.29 6.54
CA SER A 223 11.10 16.18 5.42
C SER A 223 12.57 15.93 5.04
N GLY A 224 12.81 15.28 3.90
CA GLY A 224 14.15 15.00 3.41
C GLY A 224 14.91 16.32 3.29
N LYS A 225 15.67 16.68 4.33
CA LYS A 225 16.59 17.81 4.29
C LYS A 225 17.81 17.36 3.53
N THR A 226 17.76 17.47 2.21
CA THR A 226 18.98 17.46 1.40
C THR A 226 19.72 18.77 1.69
N ARG A 227 20.62 18.76 2.68
CA ARG A 227 21.64 19.80 2.82
C ARG A 227 22.60 19.62 1.65
N LEU A 228 22.44 20.44 0.62
CA LEU A 228 23.46 20.65 -0.40
C LEU A 228 24.70 21.22 0.31
N ALA A 229 25.74 20.40 0.47
CA ALA A 229 27.08 20.90 0.67
C ALA A 229 27.54 21.44 -0.68
N ALA A 230 27.62 22.76 -0.81
CA ALA A 230 28.34 23.41 -1.89
C ALA A 230 29.80 22.94 -1.81
N LYS A 231 30.28 22.32 -2.88
CA LYS A 231 31.72 22.24 -3.13
C LYS A 231 32.11 23.61 -3.68
N ASP A 232 32.89 24.34 -2.91
CA ASP A 232 33.64 25.49 -3.41
C ASP A 232 34.75 24.97 -4.34
N ASP A 233 34.79 25.55 -5.53
CA ASP A 233 35.83 25.33 -6.54
C ASP A 233 37.13 26.05 -6.12
N HIS A 234 38.22 25.28 -6.07
CA HIS A 234 39.59 25.75 -6.22
C HIS A 234 40.33 24.82 -7.19
#